data_AF-A0AAW2RZR0-F1
#
_entry.id   AF-A0AAW2RZR0-F1
#
_cell.length_a   1.000
_cell.length_b   1.000
_cell.length_c   1.000
_cell.angle_alpha   90.00
_cell.angle_beta   90.00
_cell.angle_gamma   90.00
#
_symmetry.space_group_name_H-M   'P 1'
#
loop_
_entity.id
_entity.type
_entity.pdbx_description
1 polymer ?
#
loop_
_entity_poly.entity_id
_entity_poly.type
_entity_poly.pdbx_seq_one_letter_code
_entity_poly.pdbx_strand_id
1 'polypeptide(L)'
;MLDWFPCLKEGFLSEGEEAKNAIEESGEGLLLFEDTFTKCSKGQKFFGGGRIGYLDIALGCFLAWIWVTEEACNVSLIDEAKTPHLYRWAHDFSAHVAVKDVLPDTDKLYHFSKLLVSVMKGSAPKK
;
A
#
# COMPACT_ATOMS: atom_id res chain seq x y z
N MET A 1 9.48 6.93 8.39
CA MET A 1 9.17 6.24 7.10
C MET A 1 8.15 5.14 7.31
N LEU A 2 8.23 4.37 8.40
CA LEU A 2 7.14 3.45 8.81
C LEU A 2 5.85 4.18 9.22
N ASP A 3 5.92 5.47 9.52
CA ASP A 3 4.76 6.30 9.93
C ASP A 3 3.82 6.62 8.76
N TRP A 4 4.24 6.39 7.52
CA TRP A 4 3.49 6.75 6.30
C TRP A 4 2.43 5.72 5.91
N PHE A 5 2.52 4.49 6.43
CA PHE A 5 1.51 3.44 6.19
C PHE A 5 1.14 2.77 7.52
N PRO A 6 0.28 3.42 8.32
CA PRO A 6 -0.16 2.92 9.63
C PRO A 6 -0.64 1.47 9.56
N CYS A 7 -1.22 1.06 8.43
CA CYS A 7 -1.71 -0.31 8.23
C CYS A 7 -0.64 -1.41 8.39
N LEU A 8 0.63 -1.13 8.05
CA LEU A 8 1.72 -2.11 8.18
C LEU A 8 2.12 -2.36 9.66
N LYS A 9 1.94 -1.36 10.52
CA LYS A 9 2.30 -1.41 11.94
C LYS A 9 1.09 -1.69 12.83
N GLU A 10 -0.06 -1.11 12.53
CA GLU A 10 -1.26 -1.17 13.37
C GLU A 10 -2.30 -2.12 12.77
N GLY A 11 -2.57 -2.07 11.47
CA GLY A 11 -3.54 -2.98 10.81
C GLY A 11 -3.26 -4.48 10.98
N PHE A 12 -2.00 -4.86 11.21
CA PHE A 12 -1.61 -6.25 11.51
C PHE A 12 -1.35 -6.54 13.00
N LEU A 13 -1.13 -5.53 13.85
CA LEU A 13 -0.81 -5.72 15.27
C LEU A 13 -1.98 -5.39 16.20
N SER A 14 -2.89 -4.52 15.80
CA SER A 14 -4.07 -4.10 16.52
C SER A 14 -5.32 -4.82 16.01
N GLU A 15 -6.37 -4.82 16.82
CA GLU A 15 -7.66 -5.43 16.53
C GLU A 15 -8.74 -4.41 16.92
N GLY A 16 -9.93 -4.47 16.32
CA GLY A 16 -11.03 -3.58 16.69
C GLY A 16 -10.88 -2.16 16.12
N GLU A 17 -11.11 -1.14 16.96
CA GLU A 17 -11.25 0.26 16.50
C GLU A 17 -9.93 0.86 16.01
N GLU A 18 -8.80 0.50 16.63
CA GLU A 18 -7.49 0.98 16.18
C GLU A 18 -7.15 0.50 14.77
N ALA A 19 -7.48 -0.75 14.43
CA ALA A 19 -7.25 -1.30 13.09
C ALA A 19 -8.13 -0.57 12.06
N LYS A 20 -9.38 -0.27 12.40
CA LYS A 20 -10.31 0.46 11.55
C LYS A 20 -9.83 1.89 11.27
N ASN A 21 -9.40 2.62 12.30
CA ASN A 21 -8.86 3.98 12.15
C ASN A 21 -7.62 3.99 11.24
N ALA A 22 -6.70 3.05 11.43
CA ALA A 22 -5.50 2.95 10.59
C ALA A 22 -5.83 2.68 9.11
N ILE A 23 -6.87 1.89 8.83
CA ILE A 23 -7.37 1.65 7.46
C ILE A 23 -7.96 2.93 6.86
N GLU A 24 -8.76 3.67 7.65
CA GLU A 24 -9.37 4.94 7.23
C GLU A 24 -8.29 5.98 6.91
N GLU A 25 -7.32 6.19 7.80
CA GLU A 25 -6.17 7.08 7.58
C GLU A 25 -5.36 6.70 6.33
N SER A 26 -5.16 5.40 6.10
CA SER A 26 -4.48 4.90 4.89
C SER A 26 -5.29 5.23 3.63
N GLY A 27 -6.62 5.13 3.68
CA GLY A 27 -7.53 5.52 2.62
C GLY A 27 -7.46 7.02 2.31
N GLU A 28 -7.44 7.87 3.34
CA GLU A 28 -7.27 9.32 3.17
C GLU A 28 -5.91 9.67 2.53
N GLY A 29 -4.84 9.00 2.94
CA GLY A 29 -3.52 9.13 2.32
C GLY A 29 -3.53 8.77 0.83
N LEU A 30 -4.25 7.72 0.44
CA LEU A 30 -4.39 7.34 -0.97
C LEU A 30 -5.23 8.34 -1.77
N LEU A 31 -6.26 8.94 -1.18
CA LEU A 31 -6.99 10.05 -1.83
C LEU A 31 -6.08 11.27 -2.07
N LEU A 32 -5.16 11.57 -1.16
CA LEU A 32 -4.16 12.61 -1.37
C LEU A 32 -3.17 12.26 -2.49
N PHE A 33 -2.77 11.00 -2.59
CA PHE A 33 -1.94 10.53 -3.70
C PHE A 33 -2.67 10.59 -5.04
N GLU A 34 -3.97 10.27 -5.07
CA GLU A 34 -4.81 10.38 -6.27
C GLU A 34 -4.82 11.82 -6.78
N ASP A 35 -5.10 12.80 -5.91
CA ASP A 35 -5.03 14.22 -6.25
C ASP A 35 -3.62 14.64 -6.69
N THR A 36 -2.59 14.19 -5.97
CA THR A 36 -1.18 14.46 -6.33
C THR A 36 -0.82 13.85 -7.69
N PHE A 37 -1.32 12.67 -8.02
CA PHE A 37 -1.07 11.99 -9.28
C PHE A 37 -1.58 12.83 -10.45
N THR A 38 -2.79 13.37 -10.35
CA THR A 38 -3.36 14.21 -11.42
C THR A 38 -2.52 15.47 -11.68
N LYS A 39 -1.92 16.05 -10.61
CA LYS A 39 -1.08 17.23 -10.68
C LYS A 39 0.32 16.94 -11.24
N CYS A 40 0.93 15.82 -10.82
CA CYS A 40 2.32 15.49 -11.15
C CYS A 40 2.47 14.76 -12.49
N SER A 41 1.56 13.85 -12.82
CA SER A 41 1.68 12.95 -13.98
C SER A 41 1.53 13.66 -15.31
N LYS A 42 0.85 14.82 -15.35
CA LYS A 42 0.48 15.54 -16.58
C LYS A 42 -0.26 14.64 -17.59
N GLY A 43 -1.11 13.75 -17.08
CA GLY A 43 -1.89 12.79 -17.88
C GLY A 43 -1.09 11.60 -18.40
N GLN A 44 0.12 11.37 -17.88
CA GLN A 44 0.94 10.19 -18.19
C GLN A 44 0.70 9.06 -17.18
N LYS A 45 1.33 7.91 -17.45
CA LYS A 45 1.12 6.66 -16.69
C LYS A 45 1.68 6.66 -15.27
N PHE A 46 2.69 7.49 -15.00
CA PHE A 46 3.44 7.46 -13.75
C PHE A 46 3.49 8.86 -13.12
N PHE A 47 3.75 8.93 -11.82
CA PHE A 47 4.05 10.21 -11.15
C PHE A 47 5.28 10.89 -11.77
N GLY A 48 6.26 10.09 -12.23
CA GLY A 48 7.40 10.54 -13.03
C GLY A 48 7.07 10.93 -14.48
N GLY A 49 5.80 10.94 -14.86
CA GLY A 49 5.35 11.21 -16.22
C GLY A 49 5.36 9.93 -17.08
N GLY A 50 6.11 9.95 -18.18
CA GLY A 50 6.19 8.82 -19.12
C GLY A 50 7.04 7.64 -18.64
N ARG A 51 7.68 7.74 -17.48
CA ARG A 51 8.54 6.70 -16.88
C ARG A 51 8.36 6.69 -15.36
N ILE A 52 8.64 5.54 -14.74
CA ILE A 52 8.71 5.40 -13.28
C ILE A 52 9.68 6.44 -12.70
N GLY A 53 9.19 7.26 -11.78
CA GLY A 53 9.94 8.25 -11.04
C GLY A 53 10.02 7.93 -9.55
N TYR A 54 10.49 8.90 -8.76
CA TYR A 54 10.70 8.72 -7.32
C TYR A 54 9.41 8.36 -6.57
N LEU A 55 8.32 9.09 -6.80
CA LEU A 55 7.05 8.84 -6.12
C LEU A 55 6.44 7.50 -6.51
N ASP A 56 6.62 7.06 -7.76
CA ASP A 56 6.19 5.73 -8.19
C ASP A 56 6.90 4.62 -7.40
N ILE A 57 8.21 4.76 -7.18
CA ILE A 57 8.98 3.80 -6.39
C ILE A 57 8.59 3.86 -4.91
N ALA A 58 8.44 5.07 -4.37
CA ALA A 58 8.13 5.29 -2.96
C ALA A 58 6.74 4.77 -2.56
N LEU A 59 5.73 4.94 -3.43
CA LEU A 59 4.41 4.35 -3.21
C LEU A 59 4.40 2.87 -3.62
N GLY A 60 5.00 2.54 -4.75
CA GLY A 60 4.98 1.21 -5.34
C GLY A 60 5.66 0.12 -4.51
N CYS A 61 6.64 0.48 -3.66
CA CYS A 61 7.25 -0.48 -2.73
C CYS A 61 6.27 -0.96 -1.63
N PHE A 62 5.16 -0.24 -1.42
CA PHE A 62 4.09 -0.64 -0.51
C PHE A 62 2.93 -1.34 -1.23
N LEU A 63 2.92 -1.40 -2.57
CA LEU A 63 1.76 -1.87 -3.33
C LEU A 63 1.33 -3.30 -2.96
N ALA A 64 2.28 -4.23 -2.83
CA ALA A 64 1.95 -5.59 -2.38
C ALA A 64 1.38 -5.62 -0.95
N TRP A 65 1.88 -4.76 -0.05
CA TRP A 65 1.34 -4.64 1.30
C TRP A 65 -0.08 -4.07 1.32
N ILE A 66 -0.39 -3.13 0.43
CA ILE A 66 -1.74 -2.59 0.25
C ILE A 66 -2.71 -3.72 -0.13
N TRP A 67 -2.36 -4.54 -1.12
CA TRP A 67 -3.20 -5.67 -1.53
C TRP A 67 -3.40 -6.72 -0.42
N VAL A 68 -2.33 -7.02 0.32
CA VAL A 68 -2.43 -7.92 1.49
C VAL A 68 -3.40 -7.35 2.53
N THR A 69 -3.35 -6.04 2.78
CA THR A 69 -4.29 -5.36 3.69
C THR A 69 -5.72 -5.44 3.17
N GLU A 70 -5.95 -5.16 1.90
CA GLU A 70 -7.27 -5.21 1.27
C GLU A 70 -7.90 -6.60 1.42
N GLU A 71 -7.13 -7.65 1.18
CA GLU A 71 -7.57 -9.04 1.36
C GLU A 71 -7.80 -9.39 2.84
N ALA A 72 -6.85 -9.05 3.71
CA ALA A 72 -6.91 -9.40 5.13
C ALA A 72 -8.06 -8.70 5.87
N CYS A 73 -8.35 -7.45 5.52
CA CYS A 73 -9.37 -6.63 6.16
C CYS A 73 -10.68 -6.57 5.37
N ASN A 74 -10.75 -7.19 4.18
CA ASN A 74 -11.88 -7.15 3.27
C ASN A 74 -12.32 -5.70 2.95
N VAL A 75 -11.37 -4.88 2.55
CA VAL A 75 -11.55 -3.45 2.19
C VAL A 75 -10.98 -3.17 0.81
N SER A 76 -11.39 -2.06 0.19
CA SER A 76 -10.84 -1.55 -1.06
C SER A 76 -10.22 -0.18 -0.81
N LEU A 77 -8.88 -0.11 -0.85
CA LEU A 77 -8.05 1.06 -0.61
C LEU A 77 -7.65 1.73 -1.94
N ILE A 78 -7.20 0.95 -2.93
CA ILE A 78 -7.01 1.38 -4.31
C ILE A 78 -8.20 0.88 -5.13
N ASP A 79 -9.11 1.79 -5.43
CA ASP A 79 -10.44 1.49 -5.94
C ASP A 79 -10.71 2.24 -7.23
N GLU A 80 -11.29 1.58 -8.23
CA GLU A 80 -11.54 2.21 -9.53
C GLU A 80 -12.52 3.40 -9.43
N ALA A 81 -13.46 3.39 -8.49
CA ALA A 81 -14.43 4.48 -8.32
C ALA A 81 -13.86 5.64 -7.50
N LYS A 82 -13.08 5.36 -6.43
CA LYS A 82 -12.54 6.40 -5.53
C LYS A 82 -11.18 6.94 -5.96
N THR A 83 -10.31 6.08 -6.47
CA THR A 83 -8.93 6.39 -6.85
C THR A 83 -8.61 5.87 -8.27
N PRO A 84 -9.38 6.29 -9.30
CA PRO A 84 -9.27 5.76 -10.67
C PRO A 84 -7.88 5.90 -11.30
N HIS A 85 -7.13 6.96 -11.00
CA HIS A 85 -5.79 7.16 -11.56
C HIS A 85 -4.78 6.25 -10.88
N LEU A 86 -4.82 6.13 -9.54
CA LEU A 86 -3.99 5.19 -8.79
C LEU A 86 -4.33 3.73 -9.13
N TYR A 87 -5.60 3.41 -9.36
CA TYR A 87 -6.01 2.08 -9.80
C TYR A 87 -5.32 1.69 -11.10
N ARG A 88 -5.34 2.57 -12.11
CA ARG A 88 -4.64 2.36 -13.38
C ARG A 88 -3.12 2.35 -13.21
N TRP A 89 -2.60 3.27 -12.40
CA TRP A 89 -1.18 3.34 -12.09
C TRP A 89 -0.69 2.05 -11.43
N ALA A 90 -1.43 1.47 -10.48
CA ALA A 90 -1.06 0.23 -9.81
C ALA A 90 -0.93 -0.93 -10.79
N HIS A 91 -1.86 -1.03 -11.75
CA HIS A 91 -1.78 -2.01 -12.83
C HIS A 91 -0.57 -1.76 -13.75
N ASP A 92 -0.36 -0.53 -14.22
CA ASP A 92 0.76 -0.17 -15.10
C ASP A 92 2.13 -0.33 -14.41
N PHE A 93 2.22 0.01 -13.12
CA PHE A 93 3.42 -0.09 -12.30
C PHE A 93 3.79 -1.54 -12.04
N SER A 94 2.85 -2.36 -11.59
CA SER A 94 3.09 -3.79 -11.32
C SER A 94 3.44 -4.58 -12.58
N ALA A 95 2.88 -4.23 -13.73
CA ALA A 95 3.20 -4.84 -15.02
C ALA A 95 4.53 -4.36 -15.63
N HIS A 96 5.14 -3.29 -15.09
CA HIS A 96 6.36 -2.72 -15.65
C HIS A 96 7.53 -3.71 -15.54
N VAL A 97 8.38 -3.75 -16.58
CA VAL A 97 9.49 -4.73 -16.69
C VAL A 97 10.48 -4.69 -15.53
N ALA A 98 10.62 -3.53 -14.88
CA ALA A 98 11.50 -3.34 -13.73
C ALA A 98 10.87 -3.75 -12.38
N VAL A 99 9.56 -4.01 -12.36
CA VAL A 99 8.77 -4.22 -11.14
C VAL A 99 8.21 -5.63 -11.07
N LYS A 100 7.67 -6.15 -12.17
CA LYS A 100 6.91 -7.40 -12.23
C LYS A 100 7.61 -8.62 -11.59
N ASP A 101 8.94 -8.67 -11.65
CA ASP A 101 9.74 -9.80 -11.16
C ASP A 101 10.24 -9.60 -9.72
N VAL A 102 10.09 -8.39 -9.17
CA VAL A 102 10.54 -8.04 -7.80
C VAL A 102 9.39 -7.72 -6.85
N LEU A 103 8.19 -7.46 -7.38
CA LEU A 103 7.00 -7.26 -6.56
C LEU A 103 6.64 -8.59 -5.88
N PRO A 104 6.52 -8.63 -4.54
CA PRO A 104 6.18 -9.87 -3.84
C PRO A 104 4.80 -10.37 -4.26
N ASP A 105 4.69 -11.70 -4.36
CA ASP A 105 3.41 -12.39 -4.46
C ASP A 105 2.57 -12.12 -3.20
N THR A 106 1.31 -11.69 -3.41
CA THR A 106 0.41 -11.25 -2.32
C THR A 106 0.18 -12.37 -1.31
N ASP A 107 -0.07 -13.61 -1.75
CA ASP A 107 -0.32 -14.74 -0.85
C ASP A 107 0.91 -15.04 0.01
N LYS A 108 2.10 -15.10 -0.60
CA LYS A 108 3.35 -15.29 0.15
C LYS A 108 3.60 -14.16 1.14
N LEU A 109 3.32 -12.92 0.75
CA LEU A 109 3.50 -11.76 1.61
C LEU A 109 2.50 -11.77 2.79
N TYR A 110 1.25 -12.19 2.55
CA TYR A 110 0.24 -12.39 3.59
C TYR A 110 0.66 -13.47 4.59
N HIS A 111 1.21 -14.60 4.14
CA HIS A 111 1.74 -15.61 5.04
C HIS A 111 2.93 -15.09 5.86
N PHE A 112 3.81 -14.33 5.21
CA PHE A 112 4.95 -13.69 5.89
C PHE A 112 4.51 -12.64 6.91
N SER A 113 3.43 -11.89 6.65
CA SER A 113 2.91 -10.87 7.57
C SER A 113 2.51 -11.47 8.91
N LYS A 114 1.90 -12.66 8.92
CA LYS A 114 1.54 -13.39 10.16
C LYS A 114 2.78 -13.72 11.01
N LEU A 115 3.89 -14.08 10.35
CA LEU A 115 5.17 -14.34 11.03
C LEU A 115 5.75 -13.04 11.61
N LEU A 116 5.74 -11.94 10.83
CA LEU A 116 6.19 -10.64 11.31
C LEU A 116 5.39 -10.17 12.53
N VAL A 117 4.06 -10.31 12.50
CA VAL A 117 3.17 -10.01 13.63
C VAL A 117 3.56 -10.80 14.86
N SER A 118 3.78 -12.11 14.71
CA SER A 118 4.19 -12.98 15.82
C SER A 118 5.52 -12.54 16.43
N VAL A 119 6.51 -12.22 15.59
CA VAL A 119 7.83 -11.72 16.02
C VAL A 119 7.70 -10.38 16.75
N MET A 120 6.92 -9.44 16.20
CA MET A 120 6.71 -8.12 16.80
C MET A 120 5.97 -8.22 18.14
N LYS A 121 4.94 -9.06 18.26
CA LYS A 121 4.24 -9.33 19.53
C LYS A 121 5.16 -10.00 20.56
N GLY A 122 6.05 -10.91 20.13
CA GLY A 122 7.03 -11.58 21.00
C GLY A 122 8.20 -10.70 21.44
N SER A 123 8.49 -9.63 20.70
CA SER A 123 9.58 -8.68 20.98
C SER A 123 9.13 -7.47 21.80
N ALA A 124 7.83 -7.33 22.08
CA ALA A 124 7.31 -6.28 22.95
C ALA A 124 7.81 -6.48 24.39
N PRO A 125 8.35 -5.44 25.06
CA PRO A 125 8.79 -5.58 26.44
C PRO A 125 7.61 -6.03 27.31
N LYS A 126 7.83 -7.10 28.09
CA LYS A 126 6.86 -7.53 29.10
C LYS A 126 6.66 -6.36 30.08
N LYS A 127 5.41 -5.91 30.22
CA LYS A 127 5.00 -4.96 31.27
C LYS A 127 5.36 -5.50 32.65
#